data_AF-A0A9N9LYV6-F1
#
_entry.id   AF-A0A9N9LYV6-F1
#
_cell.length_a   1.000
_cell.length_b   1.000
_cell.length_c   1.000
_cell.angle_alpha   90.00
_cell.angle_beta   90.00
_cell.angle_gamma   90.00
#
_symmetry.space_group_name_H-M   'P 1'
#
loop_
_entity.id
_entity.type
_entity.pdbx_description
1 polymer ?
#
loop_
_entity_poly.entity_id
_entity_poly.type
_entity_poly.pdbx_seq_one_letter_code
_entity_poly.pdbx_strand_id
1 'polypeptide(L)'
;MTTLRGPETIKELVTNWVPLTTAGPPLIVCSSSLYFVPGQSSLILAFDPYYGKFIDRNVRCLATEVSLWWDQYSTSKLVINLGPFSCPGGYSTAAISRINDYTSYAGCCPFKREYDFAGTLLPAASPGQCYSTLSSGQTFVAKKTFSGNIGSWVDTSVQVNTVGVRVIAAHVNGFMFRAESSNLPASTPASATQTGTNPTRVPSIPSNTRNLGALAAVQELELV
;
A
#
# COMPACT_ATOMS: atom_id res chain seq x y z
N MET A 1 -8.68 -16.53 -5.65
CA MET A 1 -7.49 -16.41 -6.54
C MET A 1 -7.21 -14.94 -6.70
N THR A 2 -5.98 -14.48 -6.47
CA THR A 2 -5.58 -13.09 -6.69
C THR A 2 -4.94 -12.97 -8.07
N THR A 3 -5.68 -12.39 -9.02
CA THR A 3 -5.17 -12.15 -10.37
C THR A 3 -4.17 -11.00 -10.32
N LEU A 4 -2.94 -11.26 -10.77
CA LEU A 4 -1.93 -10.22 -10.96
C LEU A 4 -2.41 -9.26 -12.06
N ARG A 5 -2.51 -7.96 -11.76
CA ARG A 5 -2.86 -6.93 -12.75
C ARG A 5 -1.57 -6.43 -13.40
N GLY A 6 -1.50 -6.44 -14.74
CA GLY A 6 -0.37 -5.87 -15.48
C GLY A 6 -0.42 -4.34 -15.50
N PRO A 7 0.66 -3.64 -15.92
CA PRO A 7 0.67 -2.18 -15.99
C PRO A 7 -0.41 -1.60 -16.92
N GLU A 8 -0.96 -0.45 -16.55
CA GLU A 8 -2.07 0.22 -17.26
C GLU A 8 -1.71 1.67 -17.57
N THR A 9 -2.01 2.16 -18.77
CA THR A 9 -1.75 3.56 -19.15
C THR A 9 -3.05 4.37 -19.18
N ILE A 10 -3.15 5.41 -18.35
CA ILE A 10 -4.30 6.31 -18.25
C ILE A 10 -3.79 7.74 -18.37
N LYS A 11 -4.25 8.51 -19.36
CA LYS A 11 -3.83 9.91 -19.61
C LYS A 11 -2.29 10.10 -19.58
N GLU A 12 -1.56 9.26 -20.33
CA GLU A 12 -0.08 9.20 -20.35
C GLU A 12 0.63 8.76 -19.05
N LEU A 13 -0.09 8.57 -17.94
CA LEU A 13 0.46 7.99 -16.72
C LEU A 13 0.40 6.46 -16.81
N VAL A 14 1.56 5.81 -16.67
CA VAL A 14 1.67 4.36 -16.54
C VAL A 14 1.51 4.01 -15.07
N THR A 15 0.45 3.30 -14.71
CA THR A 15 0.29 2.70 -13.39
C THR A 15 0.85 1.29 -13.40
N ASN A 16 1.86 1.02 -12.58
CA ASN A 16 2.34 -0.31 -12.27
C ASN A 16 1.65 -0.82 -11.00
N TRP A 17 0.95 -1.95 -11.13
CA TRP A 17 0.18 -2.56 -10.04
C TRP A 17 1.05 -3.56 -9.29
N VAL A 18 1.34 -3.26 -8.02
CA VAL A 18 2.16 -4.11 -7.15
C VAL A 18 1.24 -4.81 -6.14
N PRO A 19 1.11 -6.15 -6.16
CA PRO A 19 0.22 -6.86 -5.25
C PRO A 19 0.72 -6.76 -3.81
N LEU A 20 -0.16 -6.40 -2.87
CA LEU A 20 0.09 -6.54 -1.43
C LEU A 20 -0.89 -7.56 -0.84
N THR A 21 -0.59 -8.83 -1.10
CA THR A 21 -1.37 -9.99 -0.65
C THR A 21 -0.80 -10.67 0.59
N THR A 22 0.41 -10.28 1.00
CA THR A 22 1.14 -10.88 2.10
C THR A 22 0.75 -10.19 3.41
N ALA A 23 0.31 -10.96 4.41
CA ALA A 23 0.25 -10.45 5.76
C ALA A 23 1.69 -10.11 6.21
N GLY A 24 1.97 -8.82 6.46
CA GLY A 24 3.25 -8.37 6.99
C GLY A 24 3.63 -9.06 8.31
N PRO A 25 4.92 -9.01 8.69
CA PRO A 25 5.40 -9.65 9.91
C PRO A 25 4.65 -9.12 11.15
N PRO A 26 4.53 -9.92 12.24
CA PRO A 26 3.82 -9.49 13.44
C PRO A 26 4.44 -8.21 14.04
N LEU A 27 3.71 -7.10 13.95
CA LEU A 27 4.20 -5.72 14.16
C LEU A 27 4.51 -5.32 15.61
N ILE A 28 4.70 -6.26 16.53
CA ILE A 28 4.84 -5.92 17.96
C ILE A 28 6.12 -5.13 18.26
N VAL A 29 7.20 -5.36 17.51
CA VAL A 29 8.44 -4.56 17.56
C VAL A 29 8.25 -3.16 16.96
N CYS A 30 7.26 -2.99 16.07
CA CYS A 30 7.02 -1.79 15.27
C CYS A 30 6.18 -0.73 16.00
N SER A 31 5.33 -1.19 16.93
CA SER A 31 4.56 -0.34 17.85
C SER A 31 5.43 0.34 18.90
N SER A 32 6.45 -0.36 19.40
CA SER A 32 7.37 0.12 20.42
C SER A 32 8.58 0.90 19.87
N SER A 33 8.85 0.78 18.57
CA SER A 33 9.93 1.49 17.89
C SER A 33 9.49 2.87 17.40
N LEU A 34 9.42 3.82 18.34
CA LEU A 34 9.14 5.24 18.06
C LEU A 34 10.42 5.96 17.61
N TYR A 35 10.30 6.95 16.71
CA TYR A 35 11.42 7.73 16.19
C TYR A 35 11.11 9.23 16.18
N PHE A 36 12.06 10.07 16.60
CA PHE A 36 11.98 11.51 16.40
C PHE A 36 12.37 11.88 14.96
N VAL A 37 11.60 12.79 14.35
CA VAL A 37 12.00 13.40 13.08
C VAL A 37 13.21 14.32 13.30
N PRO A 38 14.31 14.17 12.55
CA PRO A 38 15.48 15.04 12.70
C PRO A 38 15.11 16.52 12.52
N GLY A 39 15.44 17.35 13.50
CA GLY A 39 15.09 18.77 13.52
C GLY A 39 13.67 19.10 13.99
N GLN A 40 12.82 18.11 14.31
CA GLN A 40 11.45 18.32 14.79
C GLN A 40 11.18 17.52 16.08
N SER A 41 11.28 18.18 17.23
CA SER A 41 11.12 17.55 18.55
C SER A 41 9.68 17.18 18.92
N SER A 42 8.68 17.75 18.22
CA SER A 42 7.24 17.50 18.46
C SER A 42 6.62 16.48 17.49
N LEU A 43 7.36 16.03 16.48
CA LEU A 43 6.90 15.03 15.50
C LEU A 43 7.58 13.68 15.75
N ILE A 44 6.77 12.71 16.15
CA ILE A 44 7.19 11.33 16.42
C ILE A 44 6.58 10.43 15.34
N LEU A 45 7.38 9.49 14.82
CA LEU A 45 6.96 8.50 13.85
C LEU A 45 6.94 7.10 14.46
N ALA A 46 6.01 6.25 13.99
CA ALA A 46 5.88 4.84 14.38
C ALA A 46 5.54 3.96 13.17
N PHE A 47 5.64 2.62 13.34
CA PHE A 47 5.26 1.62 12.33
C PHE A 47 5.98 1.78 10.97
N ASP A 48 7.29 1.55 10.95
CA ASP A 48 8.14 1.81 9.76
C ASP A 48 8.25 3.31 9.38
N PRO A 49 8.83 4.17 10.24
CA PRO A 49 9.11 5.56 9.89
C PRO A 49 9.86 5.70 8.57
N TYR A 50 9.40 6.64 7.74
CA TYR A 50 9.89 6.84 6.38
C TYR A 50 9.86 5.57 5.51
N TYR A 51 8.97 4.62 5.83
CA TYR A 51 8.77 3.36 5.10
C TYR A 51 10.08 2.60 4.87
N GLY A 52 10.94 2.56 5.90
CA GLY A 52 12.14 1.75 5.94
C GLY A 52 13.40 2.39 5.37
N LYS A 53 13.36 3.69 5.02
CA LYS A 53 14.52 4.42 4.45
C LYS A 53 15.40 5.15 5.46
N PHE A 54 14.86 5.62 6.58
CA PHE A 54 15.62 6.39 7.58
C PHE A 54 15.36 5.90 9.01
N ILE A 55 15.57 4.60 9.21
CA ILE A 55 15.47 3.91 10.51
C ILE A 55 16.60 2.89 10.67
N ASP A 56 16.62 2.19 11.80
CA ASP A 56 17.45 0.99 11.94
C ASP A 56 16.93 -0.09 10.98
N ARG A 57 17.77 -0.52 10.03
CA ARG A 57 17.37 -1.48 8.98
C ARG A 57 17.02 -2.87 9.53
N ASN A 58 17.39 -3.17 10.77
CA ASN A 58 16.99 -4.40 11.47
C ASN A 58 15.53 -4.36 11.94
N VAL A 59 14.89 -3.18 11.95
CA VAL A 59 13.49 -2.98 12.36
C VAL A 59 12.67 -2.56 11.14
N ARG A 60 12.38 -3.51 10.26
CA ARG A 60 11.43 -3.33 9.15
C ARG A 60 10.12 -4.03 9.44
N CYS A 61 9.04 -3.37 9.07
CA CYS A 61 7.70 -3.61 9.58
C CYS A 61 6.69 -3.72 8.44
N LEU A 62 6.86 -2.91 7.40
CA LEU A 62 6.12 -2.97 6.16
C LEU A 62 6.90 -3.78 5.10
N ALA A 63 6.16 -4.36 4.17
CA ALA A 63 6.76 -5.05 3.03
C ALA A 63 7.37 -4.04 2.05
N THR A 64 8.40 -4.44 1.31
CA THR A 64 9.16 -3.56 0.39
C THR A 64 8.26 -2.92 -0.67
N GLU A 65 7.18 -3.60 -1.05
CA GLU A 65 6.12 -3.11 -1.93
C GLU A 65 5.49 -1.82 -1.41
N VAL A 66 5.32 -1.69 -0.10
CA VAL A 66 4.77 -0.49 0.54
C VAL A 66 5.79 0.64 0.55
N SER A 67 7.08 0.35 0.76
CA SER A 67 8.16 1.33 0.56
C SER A 67 8.17 1.83 -0.89
N LEU A 68 8.08 0.93 -1.88
CA LEU A 68 8.04 1.30 -3.30
C LEU A 68 6.81 2.16 -3.65
N TRP A 69 5.65 1.87 -3.05
CA TRP A 69 4.45 2.71 -3.18
C TRP A 69 4.62 4.08 -2.51
N TRP A 70 5.30 4.16 -1.37
CA TRP A 70 5.58 5.44 -0.72
C TRP A 70 6.59 6.29 -1.50
N ASP A 71 7.63 5.64 -2.02
CA ASP A 71 8.86 6.25 -2.53
C ASP A 71 8.77 6.65 -4.01
N GLN A 72 7.74 7.41 -4.35
CA GLN A 72 7.48 7.88 -5.71
C GLN A 72 7.89 9.33 -5.89
N TYR A 73 8.55 9.62 -7.01
CA TYR A 73 8.90 10.99 -7.40
C TYR A 73 7.77 11.59 -8.24
N SER A 74 7.27 12.77 -7.83
CA SER A 74 6.12 13.45 -8.47
C SER A 74 6.33 13.86 -9.94
N THR A 75 7.55 13.79 -10.45
CA THR A 75 7.90 14.11 -11.85
C THR A 75 7.89 12.88 -12.78
N SER A 76 7.57 11.70 -12.26
CA SER A 76 7.55 10.44 -13.00
C SER A 76 6.24 10.25 -13.77
N LYS A 77 6.30 9.89 -15.06
CA LYS A 77 5.14 9.35 -15.80
C LYS A 77 4.76 7.93 -15.37
N LEU A 78 5.55 7.28 -14.51
CA LEU A 78 5.29 5.99 -13.90
C LEU A 78 4.81 6.20 -12.45
N VAL A 79 3.60 5.73 -12.16
CA VAL A 79 2.99 5.63 -10.84
C VAL A 79 3.00 4.17 -10.39
N ILE A 80 3.34 3.91 -9.13
CA ILE A 80 3.26 2.61 -8.49
C ILE A 80 2.02 2.61 -7.60
N ASN A 81 1.13 1.62 -7.74
CA ASN A 81 -0.03 1.50 -6.86
C ASN A 81 -0.12 0.09 -6.28
N LEU A 82 -0.47 0.01 -4.99
CA LEU A 82 -0.72 -1.28 -4.33
C LEU A 82 -2.05 -1.85 -4.84
N GLY A 83 -2.04 -3.04 -5.41
CA GLY A 83 -3.21 -3.66 -6.03
C GLY A 83 -2.87 -4.98 -6.74
N PRO A 84 -3.67 -6.06 -6.58
CA PRO A 84 -4.76 -6.22 -5.62
C PRO A 84 -4.29 -6.06 -4.17
N PHE A 85 -5.13 -5.42 -3.37
CA PHE A 85 -4.78 -4.95 -2.03
C PHE A 85 -5.66 -5.56 -0.93
N SER A 86 -5.02 -5.83 0.21
CA SER A 86 -5.64 -6.05 1.52
C SER A 86 -4.77 -5.39 2.58
N CYS A 87 -5.36 -4.87 3.67
CA CYS A 87 -4.55 -4.33 4.77
C CYS A 87 -3.56 -5.39 5.28
N PRO A 88 -2.26 -5.04 5.45
CA PRO A 88 -1.27 -6.00 5.93
C PRO A 88 -1.53 -6.42 7.38
N GLY A 89 -0.86 -7.50 7.82
CA GLY A 89 -0.94 -7.98 9.21
C GLY A 89 -0.63 -6.87 10.22
N GLY A 90 -1.41 -6.79 11.29
CA GLY A 90 -1.32 -5.71 12.29
C GLY A 90 -1.96 -4.37 11.89
N TYR A 91 -2.39 -4.22 10.64
CA TYR A 91 -3.21 -3.10 10.18
C TYR A 91 -4.69 -3.46 10.12
N SER A 92 -5.55 -2.45 10.17
CA SER A 92 -7.00 -2.56 9.99
C SER A 92 -7.48 -1.52 8.99
N THR A 93 -8.52 -1.85 8.22
CA THR A 93 -9.16 -0.89 7.32
C THR A 93 -9.75 0.26 8.13
N ALA A 94 -9.25 1.46 7.86
CA ALA A 94 -9.66 2.70 8.49
C ALA A 94 -10.72 3.42 7.66
N ALA A 95 -10.55 3.44 6.33
CA ALA A 95 -11.51 4.00 5.39
C ALA A 95 -11.51 3.22 4.06
N ILE A 96 -12.64 3.29 3.35
CA ILE A 96 -12.80 2.80 1.98
C ILE A 96 -13.48 3.90 1.17
N SER A 97 -12.88 4.29 0.06
CA SER A 97 -13.50 5.09 -0.99
C SER A 97 -13.87 4.19 -2.17
N ARG A 98 -15.07 4.36 -2.73
CA ARG A 98 -15.55 3.58 -3.88
C ARG A 98 -15.26 4.36 -5.15
N ILE A 99 -14.44 3.79 -6.04
CA ILE A 99 -14.10 4.44 -7.32
C ILE A 99 -15.15 4.08 -8.38
N ASN A 100 -15.53 2.81 -8.47
CA ASN A 100 -16.60 2.32 -9.34
C ASN A 100 -17.15 0.98 -8.79
N ASP A 101 -17.91 0.23 -9.60
CA ASP A 101 -18.52 -1.04 -9.18
C ASP A 101 -17.52 -2.18 -8.95
N TYR A 102 -16.32 -2.08 -9.51
CA TYR A 102 -15.29 -3.12 -9.52
C TYR A 102 -14.03 -2.73 -8.73
N THR A 103 -13.81 -1.43 -8.51
CA THR A 103 -12.60 -0.89 -7.86
C THR A 103 -12.96 -0.02 -6.66
N SER A 104 -12.29 -0.25 -5.54
CA SER A 104 -12.34 0.61 -4.34
C SER A 104 -10.93 0.87 -3.83
N TYR A 105 -10.70 2.04 -3.24
CA TYR A 105 -9.44 2.42 -2.62
C TYR A 105 -9.60 2.33 -1.10
N ALA A 106 -8.80 1.49 -0.44
CA ALA A 106 -8.81 1.31 1.00
C ALA A 106 -7.58 1.95 1.62
N GLY A 107 -7.76 2.60 2.77
CA GLY A 107 -6.67 3.03 3.63
C GLY A 107 -6.66 2.30 4.96
N CYS A 108 -5.46 1.95 5.41
CA CYS A 108 -5.23 1.11 6.57
C CYS A 108 -4.37 1.85 7.60
N CYS A 109 -4.79 1.76 8.87
CA CYS A 109 -4.00 2.21 10.03
C CYS A 109 -3.57 1.00 10.88
N PRO A 110 -2.41 1.05 11.57
CA PRO A 110 -2.04 0.01 12.51
C PRO A 110 -2.99 0.02 13.70
N PHE A 111 -3.25 -1.15 14.29
CA PHE A 111 -4.06 -1.38 15.50
C PHE A 111 -5.16 -0.33 15.77
N LYS A 112 -6.36 -0.55 15.23
CA LYS A 112 -7.56 0.34 15.22
C LYS A 112 -8.00 0.98 16.57
N ARG A 113 -7.35 0.68 17.69
CA ARG A 113 -7.64 1.24 19.03
C ARG A 113 -6.48 2.04 19.63
N GLU A 114 -5.32 2.04 18.98
CA GLU A 114 -4.14 2.81 19.38
C GLU A 114 -3.91 4.01 18.46
N TYR A 115 -4.29 3.92 17.18
CA TYR A 115 -4.15 4.99 16.19
C TYR A 115 -5.49 5.32 15.53
N ASP A 116 -5.88 6.59 15.64
CA ASP A 116 -7.03 7.19 14.98
C ASP A 116 -6.72 7.49 13.50
N PHE A 117 -7.79 7.52 12.71
CA PHE A 117 -7.76 7.92 11.30
C PHE A 117 -8.13 9.39 11.15
N ALA A 118 -7.32 10.16 10.42
CA ALA A 118 -7.48 11.60 10.24
C ALA A 118 -8.65 12.03 9.32
N GLY A 119 -9.54 11.11 8.93
CA GLY A 119 -10.73 11.39 8.14
C GLY A 119 -10.53 11.40 6.62
N THR A 120 -9.29 11.54 6.14
CA THR A 120 -8.96 11.67 4.70
C THR A 120 -7.98 10.60 4.23
N LEU A 121 -8.22 10.02 3.05
CA LEU A 121 -7.26 9.15 2.38
C LEU A 121 -6.22 10.01 1.66
N LEU A 122 -4.95 9.89 2.06
CA LEU A 122 -3.84 10.65 1.49
C LEU A 122 -3.19 9.91 0.30
N PRO A 123 -2.60 10.64 -0.66
CA PRO A 123 -1.78 10.03 -1.70
C PRO A 123 -0.45 9.51 -1.13
N ALA A 124 0.32 8.80 -1.97
CA ALA A 124 1.70 8.44 -1.65
C ALA A 124 2.54 9.67 -1.24
N ALA A 125 3.60 9.43 -0.45
CA ALA A 125 4.49 10.45 0.12
C ALA A 125 3.85 11.50 1.05
N SER A 126 2.54 11.43 1.36
CA SER A 126 1.83 12.40 2.22
C SER A 126 1.47 11.81 3.60
N PRO A 127 2.22 12.09 4.68
CA PRO A 127 2.04 11.46 5.99
C PRO A 127 0.89 12.08 6.80
N GLY A 128 0.53 11.45 7.92
CA GLY A 128 -0.44 12.02 8.89
C GLY A 128 -1.83 11.39 8.89
N GLN A 129 -2.11 10.45 7.97
CA GLN A 129 -3.40 9.76 7.88
C GLN A 129 -3.78 8.96 9.14
N CYS A 130 -2.79 8.42 9.86
CA CYS A 130 -2.97 7.62 11.07
C CYS A 130 -2.15 8.25 12.20
N TYR A 131 -2.77 8.54 13.35
CA TYR A 131 -2.07 9.18 14.47
C TYR A 131 -2.60 8.72 15.83
N SER A 132 -1.77 8.86 16.86
CA SER A 132 -2.19 8.79 18.26
C SER A 132 -1.73 10.04 19.01
N THR A 133 -2.34 10.33 20.17
CA THR A 133 -1.97 11.47 21.02
C THR A 133 -1.40 10.99 22.34
N LEU A 134 -0.21 11.48 22.70
CA LEU A 134 0.37 11.22 24.01
C LEU A 134 -0.23 12.18 25.05
N SER A 135 -0.45 11.68 26.27
CA SER A 135 -1.00 12.46 27.38
C SER A 135 0.09 13.22 28.12
N SER A 136 -0.24 14.38 28.69
CA SER A 136 0.70 15.12 29.54
C SER A 136 1.10 14.27 30.76
N GLY A 137 2.38 14.32 31.14
CA GLY A 137 2.98 13.49 32.18
C GLY A 137 3.39 12.08 31.73
N GLN A 138 2.92 11.60 30.58
CA GLN A 138 3.30 10.29 30.01
C GLN A 138 4.79 10.28 29.66
N THR A 139 5.48 9.20 30.00
CA THR A 139 6.85 8.94 29.56
C THR A 139 6.85 7.93 28.41
N PHE A 140 7.66 8.17 27.39
CA PHE A 140 7.89 7.25 26.28
C PHE A 140 9.38 7.19 25.93
N VAL A 141 9.79 6.13 25.24
CA VAL A 141 11.13 6.01 24.66
C VAL A 141 11.01 6.18 23.15
N ALA A 142 11.83 7.03 22.57
CA ALA A 142 11.94 7.15 21.12
C ALA A 142 13.40 7.26 20.68
N LYS A 143 13.67 6.66 19.53
CA LYS A 143 14.97 6.68 18.85
C LYS A 143 15.22 8.07 18.30
N LYS A 144 16.32 8.68 18.74
CA LYS A 144 16.81 9.97 18.28
C LYS A 144 18.14 9.78 17.56
N THR A 145 18.32 10.48 16.45
CA THR A 145 19.62 10.62 15.81
C THR A 145 20.16 12.04 16.06
N PHE A 146 21.48 12.16 16.13
CA PHE A 146 22.15 13.46 16.28
C PHE A 146 22.48 14.03 14.89
N SER A 147 22.37 15.35 14.74
CA SER A 147 22.66 16.05 13.49
C SER A 147 24.04 15.66 12.94
N GLY A 148 24.07 15.09 11.73
CA GLY A 148 25.28 14.59 11.07
C GLY A 148 25.46 13.07 11.06
N ASN A 149 24.76 12.32 11.93
CA ASN A 149 24.95 10.87 12.10
C ASN A 149 23.72 10.04 11.70
N ILE A 150 23.18 10.28 10.50
CA ILE A 150 22.04 9.51 9.95
C ILE A 150 22.36 8.02 9.96
N GLY A 151 21.50 7.22 10.59
CA GLY A 151 21.68 5.77 10.76
C GLY A 151 22.22 5.34 12.13
N SER A 152 22.74 6.28 12.93
CA SER A 152 23.00 6.04 14.36
C SER A 152 21.81 6.53 15.19
N TRP A 153 21.24 5.63 15.99
CA TRP A 153 20.02 5.85 16.77
C TRP A 153 20.29 5.58 18.26
N VAL A 154 19.91 6.52 19.11
CA VAL A 154 19.99 6.40 20.56
C VAL A 154 18.59 6.48 21.16
N ASP A 155 18.25 5.51 22.00
CA ASP A 155 17.00 5.48 22.73
C ASP A 155 16.97 6.62 23.76
N THR A 156 16.02 7.54 23.57
CA THR A 156 15.85 8.72 24.43
C THR A 156 14.53 8.59 25.17
N SER A 157 14.59 8.52 26.50
CA SER A 157 13.40 8.62 27.36
C SER A 157 12.95 10.08 27.45
N VAL A 158 11.68 10.34 27.19
CA VAL A 158 11.08 11.69 27.16
C VAL A 158 9.76 11.67 27.93
N GLN A 159 9.59 12.67 28.79
CA GLN A 159 8.30 12.96 29.44
C GLN A 159 7.55 14.03 28.64
N VAL A 160 6.28 13.78 28.38
CA VAL A 160 5.38 14.68 27.64
C VAL A 160 4.98 15.85 28.54
N ASN A 161 5.62 16.99 28.36
CA ASN A 161 5.41 18.21 29.14
C ASN A 161 4.26 19.10 28.63
N THR A 162 3.66 18.75 27.49
CA THR A 162 2.66 19.56 26.77
C THR A 162 1.54 18.68 26.24
N VAL A 163 0.33 19.21 26.12
CA VAL A 163 -0.80 18.48 25.53
C VAL A 163 -0.72 18.47 24.00
N GLY A 164 -1.20 17.39 23.37
CA GLY A 164 -1.33 17.32 21.91
C GLY A 164 -0.09 16.85 21.15
N VAL A 165 0.94 16.31 21.82
CA VAL A 165 2.04 15.61 21.14
C VAL A 165 1.48 14.41 20.37
N ARG A 166 1.72 14.36 19.06
CA ARG A 166 1.21 13.30 18.18
C ARG A 166 2.30 12.32 17.78
N VAL A 167 1.96 11.04 17.79
CA VAL A 167 2.71 9.99 17.11
C VAL A 167 2.01 9.72 15.79
N ILE A 168 2.69 9.94 14.66
CA ILE A 168 2.19 9.62 13.33
C ILE A 168 2.63 8.20 12.99
N ALA A 169 1.67 7.32 12.74
CA ALA A 169 1.96 6.00 12.18
C ALA A 169 2.07 6.09 10.66
N ALA A 170 2.92 5.25 10.06
CA ALA A 170 2.79 4.95 8.64
C ALA A 170 1.39 4.38 8.36
N HIS A 171 0.86 4.71 7.18
CA HIS A 171 -0.42 4.21 6.72
C HIS A 171 -0.20 3.43 5.44
N VAL A 172 -1.13 2.55 5.09
CA VAL A 172 -1.01 1.77 3.85
C VAL A 172 -2.30 1.92 3.06
N ASN A 173 -2.20 2.48 1.86
CA ASN A 173 -3.35 2.68 0.98
C ASN A 173 -3.20 1.87 -0.31
N GLY A 174 -4.29 1.30 -0.81
CA GLY A 174 -4.25 0.47 -2.01
C GLY A 174 -5.61 0.12 -2.59
N PHE A 175 -5.59 -0.44 -3.79
CA PHE A 175 -6.75 -0.67 -4.63
C PHE A 175 -7.23 -2.12 -4.51
N MET A 176 -8.46 -2.26 -4.05
CA MET A 176 -9.21 -3.51 -4.01
C MET A 176 -9.96 -3.68 -5.32
N PHE A 177 -9.68 -4.77 -6.03
CA PHE A 177 -10.41 -5.16 -7.23
C PHE A 177 -11.37 -6.30 -6.91
N ARG A 178 -12.63 -6.17 -7.31
CA ARG A 178 -13.56 -7.30 -7.36
C ARG A 178 -13.18 -8.21 -8.52
N ALA A 179 -13.45 -9.51 -8.37
CA ALA A 179 -13.42 -10.41 -9.51
C ALA A 179 -14.53 -10.00 -10.49
N GLU A 180 -14.19 -9.91 -11.78
CA GLU A 180 -15.19 -9.85 -12.83
C GLU A 180 -16.00 -11.15 -12.80
N SER A 181 -17.33 -11.05 -12.87
CA SER A 181 -18.17 -12.23 -13.03
C SER A 181 -17.99 -12.74 -14.45
N SER A 182 -17.28 -13.86 -14.60
CA SER A 182 -17.12 -14.54 -15.88
C SER A 182 -18.45 -15.19 -16.28
N ASN A 183 -19.39 -14.39 -16.77
CA ASN A 183 -20.59 -14.84 -17.48
C ASN A 183 -20.20 -15.32 -18.89
N LEU A 184 -19.23 -16.23 -18.95
CA LEU A 184 -18.99 -17.06 -20.12
C LEU A 184 -20.10 -18.12 -20.13
N PRO A 185 -20.96 -18.18 -21.16
CA PRO A 185 -21.91 -19.28 -21.27
C PRO A 185 -21.14 -20.59 -21.32
N ALA A 186 -21.49 -21.54 -20.45
CA ALA A 186 -20.86 -22.85 -20.42
C ALA A 186 -21.12 -23.55 -21.76
N SER A 187 -20.11 -23.59 -22.63
CA SER A 187 -20.16 -24.37 -23.86
C SER A 187 -20.22 -25.85 -23.48
N THR A 188 -21.42 -26.43 -23.57
CA THR A 188 -21.67 -27.86 -23.42
C THR A 188 -20.69 -28.65 -24.29
N PRO A 189 -19.99 -29.68 -23.75
CA PRO A 189 -19.17 -30.56 -24.58
C PRO A 189 -20.06 -31.28 -25.58
N ALA A 190 -19.89 -30.98 -26.87
CA ALA A 190 -20.53 -31.76 -27.92
C ALA A 190 -19.92 -33.17 -27.91
N SER A 191 -20.76 -34.18 -27.69
CA SER A 191 -20.33 -35.57 -27.64
C SER A 191 -19.94 -36.06 -29.03
N ALA A 192 -18.64 -36.00 -29.35
CA ALA A 192 -18.10 -36.46 -30.63
C ALA A 192 -17.98 -38.00 -30.66
N THR A 193 -18.83 -38.65 -31.45
CA THR A 193 -18.78 -40.10 -31.69
C THR A 193 -17.50 -40.48 -32.42
N GLN A 194 -16.83 -41.55 -31.96
CA GLN A 194 -15.60 -42.05 -32.57
C GLN A 194 -15.87 -42.84 -33.86
N THR A 195 -15.25 -42.43 -34.96
CA THR A 195 -14.85 -43.32 -36.07
C THR A 195 -13.52 -42.81 -36.60
N GLY A 196 -12.46 -43.63 -36.52
CA GLY A 196 -11.09 -43.19 -36.81
C GLY A 196 -10.59 -43.57 -38.20
N THR A 197 -9.57 -42.84 -38.68
CA THR A 197 -8.47 -43.35 -39.52
C THR A 197 -7.25 -42.43 -39.37
N ASN A 198 -6.06 -42.92 -39.74
CA ASN A 198 -4.75 -42.43 -39.26
C ASN A 198 -4.08 -41.42 -40.26
N PRO A 199 -2.79 -41.00 -40.16
CA PRO A 199 -2.48 -39.60 -39.82
C PRO A 199 -1.53 -38.86 -40.81
N THR A 200 -1.57 -37.53 -40.90
CA THR A 200 -0.36 -36.74 -41.30
C THR A 200 -0.38 -35.24 -40.95
N ARG A 201 0.80 -34.75 -40.54
CA ARG A 201 1.41 -33.41 -40.78
C ARG A 201 1.00 -32.16 -39.94
N VAL A 202 1.94 -31.78 -39.07
CA VAL A 202 2.23 -30.42 -38.52
C VAL A 202 2.94 -29.59 -39.63
N PRO A 203 2.81 -28.25 -39.83
CA PRO A 203 2.62 -27.13 -38.85
C PRO A 203 1.43 -26.18 -39.22
N SER A 204 1.22 -24.95 -38.70
CA SER A 204 1.96 -24.04 -37.77
C SER A 204 0.99 -23.08 -37.04
N ILE A 205 1.47 -22.31 -36.05
CA ILE A 205 0.77 -21.13 -35.47
C ILE A 205 1.32 -19.83 -36.08
N PRO A 206 0.46 -18.87 -36.46
CA PRO A 206 0.80 -17.45 -36.38
C PRO A 206 -0.20 -16.61 -35.59
N SER A 207 0.34 -15.61 -34.89
CA SER A 207 -0.33 -14.60 -34.05
C SER A 207 -1.28 -13.66 -34.80
N ASN A 208 -2.34 -13.18 -34.12
CA ASN A 208 -2.81 -11.77 -34.12
C ASN A 208 -4.08 -11.61 -33.25
N THR A 209 -4.05 -10.87 -32.12
CA THR A 209 -4.16 -9.41 -31.88
C THR A 209 -5.58 -8.85 -31.72
N ARG A 210 -5.67 -7.89 -30.77
CA ARG A 210 -6.72 -6.88 -30.52
C ARG A 210 -8.11 -7.38 -30.07
N ASN A 211 -8.52 -6.87 -28.91
CA ASN A 211 -9.64 -5.94 -28.94
C ASN A 211 -9.41 -4.75 -28.01
N LEU A 212 -9.68 -3.53 -28.49
CA LEU A 212 -9.73 -2.33 -27.65
C LEU A 212 -11.12 -2.28 -27.00
N GLY A 213 -11.18 -2.07 -25.68
CA GLY A 213 -12.41 -1.82 -24.94
C GLY A 213 -12.17 -0.70 -23.93
N ALA A 214 -12.76 0.47 -24.16
CA ALA A 214 -12.53 1.69 -23.41
C ALA A 214 -12.81 1.57 -21.90
N LEU A 215 -12.07 2.32 -21.08
CA LEU A 215 -12.55 2.84 -19.79
C LEU A 215 -11.79 4.11 -19.38
N ALA A 216 -12.49 5.00 -18.69
CA ALA A 216 -12.11 6.40 -18.56
C ALA A 216 -11.10 6.66 -17.43
N ALA A 217 -9.95 7.24 -17.78
CA ALA A 217 -9.65 8.63 -17.44
C ALA A 217 -10.21 9.18 -16.10
N VAL A 218 -9.86 8.60 -14.95
CA VAL A 218 -10.10 9.27 -13.66
C VAL A 218 -9.15 10.47 -13.56
N GLN A 219 -9.73 11.66 -13.37
CA GLN A 219 -8.99 12.91 -13.19
C GLN A 219 -8.34 12.95 -11.81
N GLU A 220 -7.25 13.69 -11.70
CA GLU A 220 -6.69 14.16 -10.42
C GLU A 220 -7.81 14.73 -9.54
N LEU A 221 -7.85 14.35 -8.27
CA LEU A 221 -8.66 15.06 -7.29
C LEU A 221 -7.94 16.37 -6.96
N GLU A 222 -8.41 17.46 -7.57
CA GLU A 222 -8.25 18.77 -6.95
C GLU A 222 -9.02 18.76 -5.63
N LEU A 223 -8.30 18.97 -4.53
CA LEU A 223 -8.85 19.13 -3.19
C LEU A 223 -8.66 20.58 -2.76
N VAL A 224 -9.77 21.32 -2.75
CA VAL A 224 -9.97 22.59 -2.05
C VAL A 224 -10.74 22.29 -0.78
#